data_AF-A0A7C2PXX8-F1
#
_entry.id   AF-A0A7C2PXX8-F1
#
_cell.length_a   1.000
_cell.length_b   1.000
_cell.length_c   1.000
_cell.angle_alpha   90.00
_cell.angle_beta   90.00
_cell.angle_gamma   90.00
#
_symmetry.space_group_name_H-M   'P 1'
#
loop_
_entity.id
_entity.type
_entity.pdbx_description
1 polymer ?
#
loop_
_entity_poly.entity_id
_entity_poly.type
_entity_poly.pdbx_seq_one_letter_code
_entity_poly.pdbx_strand_id
1 'polypeptide(L)'
;MTRYGSWIAWVCTMGIGGLGAETLFAQAATRAVFVGNNGNLEGSLTAFTIDDNGRPQFVNRVITGTRPNTSVYEPGTNTYSIAISPNGRWLASGHASSDDPLQQTTIYEVAADASVTIRGEFPTPDTALDIGWISDTRVVATRTEVGAQNQLLVYDWDEAANTLTQVGFGNTGTFTSSLAVHPGGQYVYGADSGSTSAIYVFHVEPDGTLTPLQTVNTPTYPLGAGVSPDGTKLYANGGISGGGHAVIGYHIGPDGRLTAMAGSPFFSPGSSPKDVTFTPDTTLLFVAHGTDATVRSFTIDALTGAITSTGFFFDVGLQGSLGDAVVLNDLLLVTDNTTAIDGVMGLYSFAIQPNGNFTSTGPIVSTQGIAPTEIAAWSPPPSCPGDFDGDRQVGLSDLTLLLSAYGHCTGDPEFIAAADFDADGCIGLADLTQFLALYGANCP
;
A
#
# COMPACT_ATOMS: atom_id res chain seq x y z
N MET A 1 -60.45 -42.78 -9.37
CA MET A 1 -59.24 -41.98 -9.62
C MET A 1 -59.50 -40.64 -8.93
N THR A 2 -58.84 -40.20 -7.86
CA THR A 2 -57.47 -40.45 -7.37
C THR A 2 -57.46 -40.02 -5.89
N ARG A 3 -56.82 -40.79 -4.99
CA ARG A 3 -56.59 -40.45 -3.57
C ARG A 3 -55.08 -40.42 -3.29
N TYR A 4 -54.64 -39.36 -2.58
CA TYR A 4 -53.59 -39.21 -1.55
C TYR A 4 -52.35 -40.12 -1.44
N GLY A 5 -51.22 -39.48 -1.05
CA GLY A 5 -50.03 -40.05 -0.36
C GLY A 5 -48.80 -40.21 -1.27
N SER A 6 -47.55 -39.96 -0.87
CA SER A 6 -46.91 -39.81 0.44
C SER A 6 -45.48 -39.28 0.28
N TRP A 7 -45.01 -38.46 1.21
CA TRP A 7 -43.59 -38.19 1.48
C TRP A 7 -42.96 -39.35 2.27
N ILE A 8 -41.70 -39.73 1.98
CA ILE A 8 -40.72 -40.32 2.92
C ILE A 8 -39.31 -40.28 2.32
N ALA A 9 -38.36 -40.01 3.20
CA ALA A 9 -36.94 -39.71 3.03
C ALA A 9 -36.02 -40.90 2.75
N TRP A 10 -34.80 -40.62 2.25
CA TRP A 10 -33.55 -41.36 2.50
C TRP A 10 -32.37 -40.37 2.55
N VAL A 11 -31.91 -40.02 3.75
CA VAL A 11 -30.65 -40.43 4.42
C VAL A 11 -29.37 -39.84 3.79
N CYS A 12 -28.77 -38.95 4.57
CA CYS A 12 -27.49 -38.28 4.42
C CYS A 12 -26.33 -39.28 4.52
N THR A 13 -25.34 -39.17 3.63
CA THR A 13 -23.99 -39.68 3.87
C THR A 13 -23.02 -38.53 3.57
N MET A 14 -22.56 -37.85 4.61
CA MET A 14 -21.46 -36.89 4.53
C MET A 14 -20.17 -37.69 4.33
N GLY A 15 -19.56 -37.54 3.15
CA GLY A 15 -18.17 -37.90 2.92
C GLY A 15 -17.30 -36.73 3.38
N ILE A 16 -16.54 -36.96 4.44
CA ILE A 16 -15.48 -36.09 4.94
C ILE A 16 -14.34 -36.19 3.92
N GLY A 17 -14.23 -35.20 3.03
CA GLY A 17 -13.11 -35.03 2.10
C GLY A 17 -12.05 -34.17 2.79
N GLY A 18 -10.84 -34.69 2.88
CA GLY A 18 -9.73 -34.17 3.67
C GLY A 18 -9.43 -32.68 3.50
N LEU A 19 -9.16 -32.04 4.63
CA LEU A 19 -8.46 -30.78 4.72
C LEU A 19 -7.03 -31.03 4.24
N GLY A 20 -6.74 -30.57 3.02
CA GLY A 20 -5.36 -30.45 2.56
C GLY A 20 -4.69 -29.34 3.35
N ALA A 21 -3.42 -29.57 3.69
CA ALA A 21 -2.53 -28.61 4.33
C ALA A 21 -2.74 -27.19 3.77
N GLU A 22 -3.17 -26.27 4.62
CA GLU A 22 -3.23 -24.87 4.26
C GLU A 22 -1.80 -24.38 4.03
N THR A 23 -1.55 -24.03 2.77
CA THR A 23 -0.35 -23.31 2.36
C THR A 23 -0.22 -22.07 3.22
N LEU A 24 0.88 -21.97 3.99
CA LEU A 24 1.41 -20.71 4.52
C LEU A 24 1.16 -19.62 3.46
N PHE A 25 0.25 -18.70 3.76
CA PHE A 25 -0.12 -17.63 2.84
C PHE A 25 1.15 -16.92 2.37
N ALA A 26 1.37 -16.86 1.05
CA ALA A 26 2.50 -16.16 0.46
C ALA A 26 2.33 -14.66 0.75
N GLN A 27 2.91 -14.19 1.85
CA GLN A 27 3.02 -12.78 2.23
C GLN A 27 4.32 -12.64 3.03
N ALA A 28 5.01 -11.50 2.92
CA ALA A 28 6.26 -11.29 3.64
C ALA A 28 6.07 -11.45 5.16
N ALA A 29 6.83 -12.37 5.77
CA ALA A 29 6.74 -12.72 7.19
C ALA A 29 7.45 -11.70 8.10
N THR A 30 8.26 -10.83 7.51
CA THR A 30 8.97 -9.75 8.18
C THR A 30 8.62 -8.41 7.57
N ARG A 31 9.03 -7.34 8.24
CA ARG A 31 9.00 -5.99 7.68
C ARG A 31 9.71 -5.98 6.32
N ALA A 32 9.04 -5.47 5.31
CA ALA A 32 9.50 -5.46 3.93
C ALA A 32 9.22 -4.11 3.26
N VAL A 33 10.03 -3.80 2.25
CA VAL A 33 9.95 -2.56 1.48
C VAL A 33 10.14 -2.89 0.02
N PHE A 34 9.33 -2.27 -0.82
CA PHE A 34 9.35 -2.45 -2.26
C PHE A 34 9.57 -1.09 -2.90
N VAL A 35 10.43 -1.02 -3.91
CA VAL A 35 10.82 0.23 -4.57
C VAL A 35 10.61 0.10 -6.07
N GLY A 36 9.76 0.97 -6.62
CA GLY A 36 9.58 1.12 -8.05
C GLY A 36 10.71 1.96 -8.63
N ASN A 37 11.30 1.48 -9.73
CA ASN A 37 12.42 2.13 -10.40
C ASN A 37 12.01 2.49 -11.83
N ASN A 38 12.11 3.76 -12.17
CA ASN A 38 11.68 4.32 -13.45
C ASN A 38 12.87 4.89 -14.23
N GLY A 39 13.57 4.04 -14.96
CA GLY A 39 14.73 4.45 -15.76
C GLY A 39 14.40 5.07 -17.10
N ASN A 40 13.12 5.21 -17.46
CA ASN A 40 12.60 5.43 -18.82
C ASN A 40 12.96 4.35 -19.84
N LEU A 41 14.16 3.77 -19.80
CA LEU A 41 14.59 2.68 -20.66
C LEU A 41 14.33 1.31 -20.04
N GLU A 42 14.12 1.26 -18.74
CA GLU A 42 13.92 0.06 -17.95
C GLU A 42 13.03 0.38 -16.75
N GLY A 43 11.95 -0.39 -16.60
CA GLY A 43 11.12 -0.39 -15.41
C GLY A 43 11.48 -1.61 -14.56
N SER A 44 11.47 -1.47 -13.24
CA SER A 44 11.68 -2.61 -12.34
C SER A 44 11.18 -2.35 -10.93
N LEU A 45 10.94 -3.44 -10.21
CA LEU A 45 10.62 -3.43 -8.79
C LEU A 45 11.76 -4.10 -8.01
N THR A 46 12.22 -3.45 -6.95
CA THR A 46 13.23 -4.00 -6.03
C THR A 46 12.60 -4.27 -4.67
N ALA A 47 12.86 -5.45 -4.10
CA ALA A 47 12.40 -5.83 -2.77
C ALA A 47 13.53 -5.83 -1.74
N PHE A 48 13.19 -5.43 -0.52
CA PHE A 48 14.05 -5.42 0.64
C PHE A 48 13.32 -6.01 1.85
N THR A 49 14.06 -6.73 2.70
CA THR A 49 13.66 -6.94 4.11
C THR A 49 14.27 -5.84 4.99
N ILE A 50 13.79 -5.71 6.21
CA ILE A 50 14.33 -4.77 7.20
C ILE A 50 14.95 -5.57 8.36
N ASP A 51 16.23 -5.32 8.64
CA ASP A 51 16.90 -5.94 9.78
C ASP A 51 16.52 -5.30 11.12
N ASP A 52 16.95 -5.90 12.23
CA ASP A 52 16.64 -5.45 13.59
C ASP A 52 17.13 -4.03 13.91
N ASN A 53 18.09 -3.49 13.14
CA ASN A 53 18.57 -2.12 13.29
C ASN A 53 17.84 -1.14 12.36
N GLY A 54 16.80 -1.59 11.66
CA GLY A 54 16.04 -0.78 10.74
C GLY A 54 16.76 -0.49 9.42
N ARG A 55 17.65 -1.39 8.97
CA ARG A 55 18.36 -1.23 7.69
C ARG A 55 17.75 -2.12 6.61
N PRO A 56 17.55 -1.59 5.38
CA PRO A 56 17.15 -2.39 4.23
C PRO A 56 18.20 -3.43 3.84
N GLN A 57 17.76 -4.66 3.61
CA GLN A 57 18.54 -5.77 3.11
C GLN A 57 17.96 -6.22 1.77
N PHE A 58 18.76 -6.10 0.70
CA PHE A 58 18.32 -6.45 -0.65
C PHE A 58 17.88 -7.92 -0.73
N VAL A 59 16.71 -8.17 -1.34
CA VAL A 59 16.18 -9.51 -1.56
C VAL A 59 16.32 -9.89 -3.03
N ASN A 60 15.53 -9.25 -3.90
CA ASN A 60 15.60 -9.45 -5.34
C ASN A 60 15.08 -8.23 -6.11
N ARG A 61 15.29 -8.26 -7.42
CA ARG A 61 14.81 -7.26 -8.36
C ARG A 61 14.18 -7.95 -9.56
N VAL A 62 13.03 -7.44 -10.00
CA VAL A 62 12.32 -7.93 -11.19
C VAL A 62 12.16 -6.79 -12.19
N ILE A 63 12.47 -7.07 -13.46
CA ILE A 63 12.36 -6.10 -14.56
C ILE A 63 10.98 -6.27 -15.19
N THR A 64 10.27 -5.16 -15.35
CA THR A 64 8.90 -5.11 -15.88
C THR A 64 8.83 -4.76 -17.36
N GLY A 65 9.94 -4.24 -17.90
CA GLY A 65 10.04 -3.87 -19.31
C GLY A 65 11.36 -3.18 -19.60
N THR A 66 11.87 -3.37 -20.82
CA THR A 66 13.10 -2.71 -21.31
C THR A 66 12.92 -2.25 -22.74
N ARG A 67 13.49 -1.10 -23.08
CA ARG A 67 13.56 -0.61 -24.46
C ARG A 67 14.95 -0.08 -24.82
N PRO A 68 15.35 -0.16 -26.10
CA PRO A 68 16.67 0.30 -26.52
C PRO A 68 16.82 1.84 -26.50
N ASN A 69 15.73 2.58 -26.65
CA ASN A 69 15.68 4.05 -26.57
C ASN A 69 14.22 4.53 -26.40
N THR A 70 14.02 5.79 -26.04
CA THR A 70 12.70 6.38 -25.76
C THR A 70 11.80 6.58 -26.98
N SER A 71 12.30 6.39 -28.21
CA SER A 71 11.48 6.43 -29.43
C SER A 71 10.84 5.08 -29.78
N VAL A 72 11.22 4.01 -29.07
CA VAL A 72 10.56 2.70 -29.19
C VAL A 72 9.52 2.59 -28.08
N TYR A 73 8.28 2.35 -28.48
CA TYR A 73 7.22 2.03 -27.54
C TYR A 73 7.41 0.62 -27.01
N GLU A 74 7.54 0.50 -25.70
CA GLU A 74 7.48 -0.77 -24.97
C GLU A 74 6.76 -0.48 -23.64
N PRO A 75 5.67 -1.18 -23.31
CA PRO A 75 5.04 -1.03 -22.00
C PRO A 75 5.96 -1.58 -20.91
N GLY A 76 5.69 -1.20 -19.66
CA GLY A 76 6.44 -1.73 -18.53
C GLY A 76 7.81 -1.06 -18.26
N THR A 77 8.26 -0.12 -19.10
CA THR A 77 9.58 0.53 -18.95
C THR A 77 9.63 1.68 -17.94
N ASN A 78 8.49 2.00 -17.32
CA ASN A 78 8.28 3.21 -16.55
C ASN A 78 7.44 2.91 -15.30
N THR A 79 7.98 2.12 -14.36
CA THR A 79 7.32 1.82 -13.08
C THR A 79 7.14 3.10 -12.27
N TYR A 80 5.98 3.74 -12.39
CA TYR A 80 5.78 5.11 -11.93
C TYR A 80 5.21 5.15 -10.51
N SER A 81 4.25 4.27 -10.23
CA SER A 81 3.65 4.11 -8.90
C SER A 81 3.52 2.62 -8.56
N ILE A 82 3.56 2.30 -7.26
CA ILE A 82 3.42 0.96 -6.72
C ILE A 82 2.54 0.99 -5.46
N ALA A 83 1.76 -0.07 -5.27
CA ALA A 83 0.98 -0.25 -4.05
C ALA A 83 0.92 -1.71 -3.65
N ILE A 84 0.87 -1.96 -2.34
CA ILE A 84 0.74 -3.28 -1.74
C ILE A 84 -0.70 -3.50 -1.27
N SER A 85 -1.21 -4.71 -1.45
CA SER A 85 -2.54 -5.10 -0.97
C SER A 85 -2.61 -5.10 0.56
N PRO A 86 -3.81 -4.92 1.14
CA PRO A 86 -4.00 -4.93 2.60
C PRO A 86 -3.43 -6.16 3.32
N ASN A 87 -3.43 -7.33 2.68
CA ASN A 87 -2.82 -8.55 3.21
C ASN A 87 -1.33 -8.72 2.89
N GLY A 88 -0.70 -7.82 2.14
CA GLY A 88 0.72 -7.89 1.84
C GLY A 88 1.13 -8.92 0.78
N ARG A 89 0.18 -9.67 0.22
CA ARG A 89 0.44 -10.75 -0.76
C ARG A 89 0.66 -10.23 -2.17
N TRP A 90 -0.03 -9.16 -2.55
CA TRP A 90 0.01 -8.63 -3.91
C TRP A 90 0.63 -7.25 -3.94
N LEU A 91 1.49 -7.03 -4.93
CA LEU A 91 1.89 -5.69 -5.33
C LEU A 91 1.28 -5.39 -6.70
N ALA A 92 0.94 -4.14 -6.92
CA ALA A 92 0.56 -3.62 -8.23
C ALA A 92 1.50 -2.47 -8.58
N SER A 93 1.83 -2.33 -9.86
CA SER A 93 2.53 -1.14 -10.35
C SER A 93 1.82 -0.54 -11.55
N GLY A 94 1.61 0.78 -11.50
CA GLY A 94 1.21 1.59 -12.64
C GLY A 94 2.42 1.97 -13.49
N HIS A 95 2.25 1.92 -14.81
CA HIS A 95 3.25 2.41 -15.76
C HIS A 95 2.77 3.67 -16.47
N ALA A 96 3.67 4.62 -16.67
CA ALA A 96 3.35 5.94 -17.19
C ALA A 96 4.33 6.40 -18.28
N SER A 97 3.82 6.80 -19.44
CA SER A 97 4.60 7.45 -20.50
C SER A 97 3.81 8.60 -21.13
N SER A 98 4.47 9.50 -21.85
CA SER A 98 3.83 10.72 -22.40
C SER A 98 3.08 10.52 -23.72
N ASP A 99 3.26 9.40 -24.42
CA ASP A 99 2.95 9.33 -25.86
C ASP A 99 2.31 8.01 -26.33
N ASP A 100 1.85 7.14 -25.41
CA ASP A 100 1.42 5.78 -25.77
C ASP A 100 -0.05 5.50 -25.42
N PRO A 101 -0.86 5.00 -26.39
CA PRO A 101 -2.31 4.82 -26.22
C PRO A 101 -2.70 3.57 -25.41
N LEU A 102 -1.72 2.75 -25.04
CA LEU A 102 -1.87 1.66 -24.08
C LEU A 102 -0.67 1.71 -23.15
N GLN A 103 -0.93 1.44 -21.88
CA GLN A 103 0.08 1.27 -20.85
C GLN A 103 -0.04 -0.14 -20.27
N GLN A 104 0.63 -0.38 -19.15
CA GLN A 104 0.60 -1.64 -18.45
C GLN A 104 0.33 -1.40 -16.97
N THR A 105 -0.41 -2.32 -16.37
CA THR A 105 -0.38 -2.57 -14.93
C THR A 105 0.29 -3.92 -14.72
N THR A 106 1.25 -3.99 -13.80
CA THR A 106 1.93 -5.26 -13.44
C THR A 106 1.48 -5.70 -12.06
N ILE A 107 1.10 -6.96 -11.91
CA ILE A 107 0.80 -7.58 -10.62
C ILE A 107 1.94 -8.52 -10.24
N TYR A 108 2.38 -8.44 -8.98
CA TYR A 108 3.43 -9.27 -8.41
C TYR A 108 2.90 -10.04 -7.21
N GLU A 109 3.42 -11.24 -6.99
CA GLU A 109 3.26 -11.99 -5.74
C GLU A 109 4.46 -11.72 -4.84
N VAL A 110 4.17 -11.48 -3.56
CA VAL A 110 5.15 -11.30 -2.49
C VAL A 110 5.26 -12.62 -1.71
N ALA A 111 6.45 -13.21 -1.69
CA ALA A 111 6.71 -14.43 -0.93
C ALA A 111 7.01 -14.13 0.55
N ALA A 112 7.06 -15.20 1.36
CA ALA A 112 7.32 -15.11 2.80
C ALA A 112 8.67 -14.48 3.16
N ASP A 113 9.67 -14.63 2.31
CA ASP A 113 11.00 -14.00 2.44
C ASP A 113 11.06 -12.58 1.84
N ALA A 114 9.90 -12.00 1.53
CA ALA A 114 9.71 -10.73 0.82
C ALA A 114 10.21 -10.70 -0.62
N SER A 115 10.62 -11.82 -1.21
CA SER A 115 10.96 -11.84 -2.64
C SER A 115 9.71 -11.61 -3.49
N VAL A 116 9.88 -10.89 -4.60
CA VAL A 116 8.78 -10.56 -5.52
C VAL A 116 8.91 -11.32 -6.83
N THR A 117 7.77 -11.76 -7.37
CA THR A 117 7.70 -12.38 -8.71
C THR A 117 6.56 -11.79 -9.52
N ILE A 118 6.79 -11.54 -10.82
CA ILE A 118 5.74 -11.06 -11.72
C ILE A 118 4.73 -12.18 -11.95
N ARG A 119 3.45 -11.88 -11.72
CA ARG A 119 2.33 -12.79 -11.93
C ARG A 119 1.59 -12.53 -13.23
N GLY A 120 1.48 -11.25 -13.59
CA GLY A 120 0.84 -10.86 -14.83
C GLY A 120 1.11 -9.41 -15.19
N GLU A 121 1.06 -9.17 -16.49
CA GLU A 121 1.23 -7.87 -17.12
C GLU A 121 -0.02 -7.59 -17.94
N PHE A 122 -0.75 -6.55 -17.57
CA PHE A 122 -2.10 -6.30 -18.07
C PHE A 122 -2.13 -4.98 -18.82
N PRO A 123 -2.53 -4.96 -20.10
CA PRO A 123 -2.68 -3.72 -20.85
C PRO A 123 -3.76 -2.82 -20.22
N THR A 124 -3.46 -1.53 -20.08
CA THR A 124 -4.39 -0.51 -19.57
C THR A 124 -4.54 0.63 -20.57
N PRO A 125 -5.69 1.33 -20.60
CA PRO A 125 -6.02 2.29 -21.66
C PRO A 125 -5.16 3.56 -21.66
N ASP A 126 -4.49 3.91 -20.56
CA ASP A 126 -3.58 5.06 -20.49
C ASP A 126 -2.73 5.04 -19.20
N THR A 127 -2.02 6.14 -18.98
CA THR A 127 -1.06 6.46 -17.92
C THR A 127 -1.65 6.32 -16.54
N ALA A 128 -1.20 5.29 -15.82
CA ALA A 128 -1.42 5.13 -14.39
C ALA A 128 -0.30 5.84 -13.63
N LEU A 129 -0.48 7.16 -13.43
CA LEU A 129 0.44 7.96 -12.60
C LEU A 129 0.39 7.54 -11.13
N ASP A 130 -0.69 6.89 -10.70
CA ASP A 130 -0.84 6.41 -9.34
C ASP A 130 -1.76 5.19 -9.28
N ILE A 131 -1.53 4.31 -8.30
CA ILE A 131 -2.23 3.05 -8.11
C ILE A 131 -2.41 2.75 -6.63
N GLY A 132 -3.53 2.13 -6.26
CA GLY A 132 -3.82 1.75 -4.88
C GLY A 132 -4.70 0.51 -4.79
N TRP A 133 -4.60 -0.23 -3.70
CA TRP A 133 -5.48 -1.36 -3.43
C TRP A 133 -6.67 -0.90 -2.57
N ILE A 134 -7.88 -1.19 -3.05
CA ILE A 134 -9.14 -1.02 -2.30
C ILE A 134 -9.34 -2.19 -1.33
N SER A 135 -9.02 -3.40 -1.79
CA SER A 135 -9.07 -4.66 -1.06
C SER A 135 -8.03 -5.61 -1.66
N ASP A 136 -7.87 -6.83 -1.13
CA ASP A 136 -6.93 -7.81 -1.69
C ASP A 136 -7.28 -8.32 -3.10
N THR A 137 -8.46 -7.96 -3.61
CA THR A 137 -8.97 -8.39 -4.92
C THR A 137 -9.35 -7.21 -5.80
N ARG A 138 -9.11 -5.97 -5.37
CA ARG A 138 -9.56 -4.78 -6.10
C ARG A 138 -8.54 -3.67 -6.07
N VAL A 139 -8.17 -3.22 -7.26
CA VAL A 139 -7.17 -2.18 -7.52
C VAL A 139 -7.87 -0.95 -8.09
N VAL A 140 -7.44 0.23 -7.71
CA VAL A 140 -7.79 1.49 -8.36
C VAL A 140 -6.54 2.14 -8.92
N ALA A 141 -6.62 2.67 -10.14
CA ALA A 141 -5.52 3.39 -10.77
C ALA A 141 -6.03 4.71 -11.37
N THR A 142 -5.16 5.70 -11.44
CA THR A 142 -5.43 6.89 -12.26
C THR A 142 -5.40 6.51 -13.74
N ARG A 143 -6.18 7.23 -14.53
CA ARG A 143 -6.04 7.32 -15.99
C ARG A 143 -5.91 8.78 -16.33
N THR A 144 -4.70 9.18 -16.70
CA THR A 144 -4.36 10.58 -16.92
C THR A 144 -3.91 10.81 -18.35
N GLU A 145 -4.78 11.47 -19.11
CA GLU A 145 -4.65 11.69 -20.55
C GLU A 145 -4.73 13.20 -20.85
N VAL A 146 -3.73 13.71 -21.57
CA VAL A 146 -3.71 15.13 -21.94
C VAL A 146 -4.72 15.38 -23.07
N GLY A 147 -5.76 16.16 -22.77
CA GLY A 147 -6.77 16.54 -23.77
C GLY A 147 -7.96 15.60 -23.87
N ALA A 148 -8.07 14.60 -22.99
CA ALA A 148 -9.25 13.76 -22.84
C ALA A 148 -9.82 13.83 -21.40
N GLN A 149 -10.83 13.00 -21.14
CA GLN A 149 -11.45 12.90 -19.83
C GLN A 149 -10.61 12.00 -18.92
N ASN A 150 -10.08 12.55 -17.84
CA ASN A 150 -9.37 11.75 -16.83
C ASN A 150 -10.32 11.04 -15.90
N GLN A 151 -9.85 9.92 -15.37
CA GLN A 151 -10.66 9.00 -14.59
C GLN A 151 -9.84 8.34 -13.48
N LEU A 152 -10.51 7.89 -12.43
CA LEU A 152 -10.07 6.74 -11.65
C LEU A 152 -10.68 5.49 -12.27
N LEU A 153 -9.88 4.46 -12.53
CA LEU A 153 -10.32 3.17 -13.05
C LEU A 153 -10.22 2.12 -11.96
N VAL A 154 -11.27 1.33 -11.78
CA VAL A 154 -11.32 0.24 -10.79
C VAL A 154 -11.25 -1.08 -11.52
N TYR A 155 -10.38 -1.96 -11.04
CA TYR A 155 -10.14 -3.29 -11.58
C TYR A 155 -10.32 -4.36 -10.51
N ASP A 156 -10.98 -5.46 -10.88
CA ASP A 156 -10.98 -6.69 -10.10
C ASP A 156 -9.78 -7.55 -10.49
N TRP A 157 -9.03 -7.98 -9.49
CA TRP A 157 -7.93 -8.92 -9.57
C TRP A 157 -8.45 -10.33 -9.24
N ASP A 158 -8.40 -11.23 -10.22
CA ASP A 158 -8.73 -12.64 -10.05
C ASP A 158 -7.44 -13.46 -10.09
N GLU A 159 -7.00 -13.94 -8.93
CA GLU A 159 -5.81 -14.78 -8.77
C GLU A 159 -5.91 -16.09 -9.57
N ALA A 160 -7.07 -16.74 -9.53
CA ALA A 160 -7.24 -18.07 -10.10
C ALA A 160 -7.26 -18.01 -11.63
N ALA A 161 -7.90 -16.98 -12.19
CA ALA A 161 -7.92 -16.72 -13.61
C ALA A 161 -6.66 -16.00 -14.11
N ASN A 162 -5.88 -15.39 -13.20
CA ASN A 162 -4.77 -14.49 -13.51
C ASN A 162 -5.21 -13.34 -14.42
N THR A 163 -6.31 -12.67 -14.06
CA THR A 163 -6.89 -11.59 -14.87
C THR A 163 -7.08 -10.32 -14.06
N LEU A 164 -6.85 -9.19 -14.71
CA LEU A 164 -7.19 -7.86 -14.20
C LEU A 164 -8.31 -7.28 -15.09
N THR A 165 -9.52 -7.17 -14.54
CA THR A 165 -10.71 -6.77 -15.31
C THR A 165 -11.24 -5.44 -14.82
N GLN A 166 -11.40 -4.45 -15.70
CA GLN A 166 -12.01 -3.18 -15.33
C GLN A 166 -13.50 -3.37 -15.00
N VAL A 167 -13.90 -2.94 -13.80
CA VAL A 167 -15.29 -3.06 -13.29
C VAL A 167 -15.96 -1.72 -13.07
N GLY A 168 -15.19 -0.65 -12.89
CA GLY A 168 -15.72 0.67 -12.60
C GLY A 168 -14.84 1.81 -13.09
N PHE A 169 -15.41 3.00 -13.12
CA PHE A 169 -14.66 4.23 -13.28
C PHE A 169 -15.36 5.41 -12.60
N GLY A 170 -14.60 6.45 -12.27
CA GLY A 170 -15.09 7.74 -11.78
C GLY A 170 -14.40 8.87 -12.52
N ASN A 171 -15.17 9.78 -13.12
CA ASN A 171 -14.60 10.90 -13.87
C ASN A 171 -13.99 11.96 -12.94
N THR A 172 -12.78 12.37 -13.24
CA THR A 172 -12.03 13.41 -12.51
C THR A 172 -11.86 14.64 -13.41
N GLY A 173 -10.87 15.49 -13.11
CA GLY A 173 -10.65 16.75 -13.80
C GLY A 173 -9.79 16.60 -15.06
N THR A 174 -8.88 17.55 -15.26
CA THR A 174 -8.07 17.66 -16.49
C THR A 174 -6.64 17.14 -16.32
N PHE A 175 -6.20 16.85 -15.10
CA PHE A 175 -4.91 16.20 -14.84
C PHE A 175 -4.93 15.49 -13.48
N THR A 176 -5.30 14.21 -13.44
CA THR A 176 -5.37 13.44 -12.18
C THR A 176 -3.98 12.91 -11.82
N SER A 177 -3.31 13.57 -10.88
CA SER A 177 -1.91 13.30 -10.60
C SER A 177 -1.71 12.17 -9.59
N SER A 178 -2.65 11.99 -8.66
CA SER A 178 -2.59 10.97 -7.61
C SER A 178 -3.97 10.54 -7.15
N LEU A 179 -4.01 9.46 -6.39
CA LEU A 179 -5.17 8.97 -5.69
C LEU A 179 -4.82 8.64 -4.23
N ALA A 180 -5.85 8.58 -3.38
CA ALA A 180 -5.73 8.03 -2.05
C ALA A 180 -6.90 7.10 -1.79
N VAL A 181 -6.63 5.96 -1.15
CA VAL A 181 -7.65 5.00 -0.72
C VAL A 181 -7.87 5.17 0.77
N HIS A 182 -9.12 5.30 1.20
CA HIS A 182 -9.45 5.30 2.63
C HIS A 182 -9.07 3.92 3.22
N PRO A 183 -8.46 3.82 4.43
CA PRO A 183 -8.01 2.54 5.00
C PRO A 183 -9.09 1.45 5.08
N GLY A 184 -10.36 1.86 5.23
CA GLY A 184 -11.51 0.95 5.19
C GLY A 184 -11.98 0.50 3.80
N GLY A 185 -11.34 0.92 2.70
CA GLY A 185 -11.66 0.55 1.31
C GLY A 185 -12.94 1.19 0.72
N GLN A 186 -13.82 1.75 1.54
CA GLN A 186 -15.12 2.26 1.11
C GLN A 186 -15.07 3.56 0.30
N TYR A 187 -13.95 4.29 0.34
CA TYR A 187 -13.82 5.60 -0.31
C TYR A 187 -12.49 5.74 -1.03
N VAL A 188 -12.52 6.40 -2.18
CA VAL A 188 -11.32 6.78 -2.94
C VAL A 188 -11.37 8.26 -3.27
N TYR A 189 -10.20 8.88 -3.25
CA TYR A 189 -10.00 10.31 -3.47
C TYR A 189 -9.08 10.49 -4.67
N GLY A 190 -9.50 11.20 -5.71
CA GLY A 190 -8.66 11.54 -6.85
C GLY A 190 -8.18 12.99 -6.75
N ALA A 191 -6.87 13.22 -6.69
CA ALA A 191 -6.31 14.55 -6.72
C ALA A 191 -6.06 15.00 -8.16
N ASP A 192 -6.67 16.11 -8.54
CA ASP A 192 -6.51 16.71 -9.86
C ASP A 192 -5.65 17.97 -9.76
N SER A 193 -4.44 17.91 -10.30
CA SER A 193 -3.52 19.05 -10.41
C SER A 193 -3.67 19.79 -11.75
N GLY A 194 -4.81 19.63 -12.42
CA GLY A 194 -5.14 20.30 -13.67
C GLY A 194 -5.59 21.74 -13.46
N SER A 195 -6.24 22.30 -14.48
CA SER A 195 -6.66 23.71 -14.48
C SER A 195 -7.70 24.06 -13.41
N THR A 196 -8.48 23.09 -12.93
CA THR A 196 -9.51 23.29 -11.92
C THR A 196 -8.98 23.12 -10.49
N SER A 197 -7.91 22.33 -10.30
CA SER A 197 -7.33 22.01 -8.98
C SER A 197 -8.37 21.54 -7.96
N ALA A 198 -8.59 20.23 -7.86
CA ALA A 198 -9.65 19.69 -7.01
C ALA A 198 -9.35 18.29 -6.47
N ILE A 199 -10.00 17.93 -5.36
CA ILE A 199 -10.12 16.56 -4.89
C ILE A 199 -11.52 16.03 -5.26
N TYR A 200 -11.56 14.92 -5.98
CA TYR A 200 -12.78 14.19 -6.32
C TYR A 200 -12.98 13.04 -5.33
N VAL A 201 -14.16 12.97 -4.72
CA VAL A 201 -14.50 11.99 -3.68
C VAL A 201 -15.51 11.00 -4.22
N PHE A 202 -15.21 9.71 -4.12
CA PHE A 202 -16.09 8.63 -4.54
C PHE A 202 -16.32 7.63 -3.42
N HIS A 203 -17.53 7.08 -3.35
CA HIS A 203 -17.82 5.85 -2.64
C HIS A 203 -17.56 4.66 -3.57
N VAL A 204 -16.95 3.60 -3.04
CA VAL A 204 -16.74 2.35 -3.76
C VAL A 204 -17.93 1.44 -3.48
N GLU A 205 -18.68 1.11 -4.52
CA GLU A 205 -19.80 0.16 -4.41
C GLU A 205 -19.30 -1.29 -4.37
N PRO A 206 -20.09 -2.24 -3.85
CA PRO A 206 -19.69 -3.65 -3.77
C PRO A 206 -19.30 -4.27 -5.12
N ASP A 207 -19.92 -3.83 -6.21
CA ASP A 207 -19.62 -4.27 -7.57
C ASP A 207 -18.38 -3.59 -8.20
N GLY A 208 -17.71 -2.70 -7.45
CA GLY A 208 -16.52 -1.98 -7.90
C GLY A 208 -16.82 -0.69 -8.66
N THR A 209 -18.09 -0.35 -8.87
CA THR A 209 -18.46 0.95 -9.45
C THR A 209 -18.18 2.10 -8.46
N LEU A 210 -17.90 3.30 -9.00
CA LEU A 210 -17.62 4.49 -8.20
C LEU A 210 -18.81 5.45 -8.23
N THR A 211 -19.39 5.71 -7.05
CA THR A 211 -20.44 6.72 -6.89
C THR A 211 -19.82 8.07 -6.50
N PRO A 212 -19.95 9.13 -7.31
CA PRO A 212 -19.40 10.44 -6.97
C PRO A 212 -20.16 11.05 -5.78
N LEU A 213 -19.41 11.46 -4.76
CA LEU A 213 -19.97 12.10 -3.56
C LEU A 213 -19.75 13.61 -3.59
N GLN A 214 -18.53 14.04 -3.89
CA GLN A 214 -18.13 15.43 -3.71
C GLN A 214 -16.99 15.80 -4.66
N THR A 215 -16.98 17.05 -5.12
CA THR A 215 -15.79 17.68 -5.69
C THR A 215 -15.42 18.84 -4.79
N VAL A 216 -14.16 18.90 -4.36
CA VAL A 216 -13.64 19.94 -3.48
C VAL A 216 -12.55 20.69 -4.21
N ASN A 217 -12.83 21.94 -4.57
CA ASN A 217 -11.81 22.81 -5.15
C ASN A 217 -10.74 23.11 -4.11
N THR A 218 -9.48 23.03 -4.52
CA THR A 218 -8.32 23.31 -3.67
C THR A 218 -7.79 24.72 -3.98
N PRO A 219 -7.21 25.42 -2.99
CA PRO A 219 -6.61 26.75 -3.22
C PRO A 219 -5.29 26.70 -4.01
N THR A 220 -4.65 25.52 -4.07
CA THR A 220 -3.38 25.26 -4.76
C THR A 220 -3.45 23.90 -5.46
N TYR A 221 -2.49 23.60 -6.33
CA TYR A 221 -2.45 22.37 -7.14
C TYR A 221 -2.16 21.15 -6.25
N PRO A 222 -3.10 20.21 -6.06
CA PRO A 222 -2.87 19.03 -5.22
C PRO A 222 -2.10 17.98 -6.03
N LEU A 223 -0.77 17.94 -5.90
CA LEU A 223 0.08 17.01 -6.64
C LEU A 223 -0.08 15.58 -6.11
N GLY A 224 0.07 15.41 -4.80
CA GLY A 224 -0.17 14.17 -4.04
C GLY A 224 -1.28 14.34 -3.01
N ALA A 225 -1.87 13.25 -2.56
CA ALA A 225 -2.77 13.25 -1.41
C ALA A 225 -2.60 11.97 -0.59
N GLY A 226 -2.61 12.09 0.74
CA GLY A 226 -2.55 10.95 1.66
C GLY A 226 -3.66 11.00 2.70
N VAL A 227 -4.18 9.82 3.05
CA VAL A 227 -5.18 9.64 4.12
C VAL A 227 -4.47 9.11 5.37
N SER A 228 -4.82 9.66 6.53
CA SER A 228 -4.26 9.19 7.80
C SER A 228 -4.67 7.73 8.08
N PRO A 229 -3.82 6.94 8.76
CA PRO A 229 -4.13 5.55 9.13
C PRO A 229 -5.46 5.34 9.86
N ASP A 230 -5.91 6.31 10.66
CA ASP A 230 -7.20 6.28 11.35
C ASP A 230 -8.42 6.57 10.43
N GLY A 231 -8.18 6.92 9.16
CA GLY A 231 -9.20 7.26 8.17
C GLY A 231 -9.89 8.61 8.36
N THR A 232 -9.42 9.46 9.29
CA THR A 232 -10.16 10.67 9.68
C THR A 232 -9.66 11.96 9.04
N LYS A 233 -8.48 11.95 8.41
CA LYS A 233 -7.82 13.14 7.86
C LYS A 233 -7.25 12.85 6.48
N LEU A 234 -7.32 13.84 5.60
CA LEU A 234 -6.65 13.85 4.29
C LEU A 234 -5.79 15.09 4.19
N TYR A 235 -4.56 14.93 3.71
CA TYR A 235 -3.66 16.04 3.39
C TYR A 235 -3.28 15.99 1.91
N ALA A 236 -3.55 17.08 1.20
CA ALA A 236 -3.19 17.26 -0.21
C ALA A 236 -2.04 18.24 -0.37
N ASN A 237 -1.10 17.93 -1.25
CA ASN A 237 0.21 18.57 -1.34
C ASN A 237 0.25 19.63 -2.44
N GLY A 238 0.56 20.88 -2.06
CA GLY A 238 0.35 22.06 -2.91
C GLY A 238 1.21 22.21 -4.16
N GLY A 239 2.10 21.26 -4.47
CA GLY A 239 2.84 21.19 -5.73
C GLY A 239 3.77 22.39 -5.99
N ILE A 240 4.22 22.55 -7.24
CA ILE A 240 5.26 23.55 -7.61
C ILE A 240 4.71 24.97 -7.75
N SER A 241 3.42 25.15 -8.10
CA SER A 241 2.84 26.44 -8.51
C SER A 241 1.77 26.96 -7.55
N GLY A 242 1.53 28.28 -7.51
CA GLY A 242 0.38 28.89 -6.82
C GLY A 242 0.33 28.78 -5.29
N GLY A 243 1.22 28.01 -4.68
CA GLY A 243 1.35 27.86 -3.22
C GLY A 243 2.31 26.73 -2.85
N GLY A 244 3.48 26.68 -3.49
CA GLY A 244 4.47 25.59 -3.32
C GLY A 244 5.16 25.48 -1.96
N HIS A 245 4.47 25.95 -0.92
CA HIS A 245 4.79 25.84 0.50
C HIS A 245 3.52 25.46 1.29
N ALA A 246 2.52 24.86 0.65
CA ALA A 246 1.20 24.61 1.22
C ALA A 246 0.89 23.12 1.31
N VAL A 247 0.33 22.71 2.45
CA VAL A 247 -0.33 21.40 2.63
C VAL A 247 -1.78 21.68 3.02
N ILE A 248 -2.71 21.16 2.23
CA ILE A 248 -4.14 21.41 2.39
C ILE A 248 -4.74 20.27 3.23
N GLY A 249 -5.20 20.58 4.44
CA GLY A 249 -5.83 19.60 5.33
C GLY A 249 -7.36 19.58 5.25
N TYR A 250 -7.92 18.36 5.28
CA TYR A 250 -9.35 18.08 5.35
C TYR A 250 -9.67 17.04 6.42
N HIS A 251 -10.75 17.24 7.17
CA HIS A 251 -11.39 16.15 7.91
C HIS A 251 -12.20 15.28 6.96
N ILE A 252 -12.12 13.97 7.16
CA ILE A 252 -12.94 12.97 6.49
C ILE A 252 -14.13 12.63 7.39
N GLY A 253 -15.35 12.85 6.89
CA GLY A 253 -16.58 12.47 7.58
C GLY A 253 -16.83 10.96 7.50
N PRO A 254 -17.72 10.40 8.35
CA PRO A 254 -18.11 8.99 8.28
C PRO A 254 -18.73 8.57 6.95
N ASP A 255 -19.18 9.53 6.13
CA ASP A 255 -19.70 9.34 4.78
C ASP A 255 -18.63 9.55 3.68
N GLY A 256 -17.36 9.64 4.07
CA GLY A 256 -16.21 9.85 3.19
C GLY A 256 -16.03 11.29 2.71
N ARG A 257 -16.97 12.20 3.00
CA ARG A 257 -16.92 13.60 2.53
C ARG A 257 -15.84 14.41 3.23
N LEU A 258 -15.27 15.37 2.51
CA LEU A 258 -14.21 16.23 2.99
C LEU A 258 -14.75 17.57 3.50
N THR A 259 -14.27 17.99 4.66
CA THR A 259 -14.46 19.35 5.20
C THR A 259 -13.11 19.98 5.51
N ALA A 260 -12.89 21.22 5.07
CA ALA A 260 -11.59 21.88 5.23
C ALA A 260 -11.27 22.10 6.72
N MET A 261 -10.03 21.80 7.11
CA MET A 261 -9.55 22.07 8.46
C MET A 261 -9.38 23.57 8.69
N ALA A 262 -9.61 24.03 9.92
CA ALA A 262 -9.33 25.41 10.29
C ALA A 262 -7.83 25.72 10.15
N GLY A 263 -7.49 26.84 9.52
CA GLY A 263 -6.09 27.23 9.27
C GLY A 263 -5.45 26.58 8.04
N SER A 264 -6.16 25.69 7.34
CA SER A 264 -5.73 25.17 6.03
C SER A 264 -5.84 26.25 4.93
N PRO A 265 -4.90 26.33 3.97
CA PRO A 265 -3.71 25.49 3.85
C PRO A 265 -2.65 25.82 4.91
N PHE A 266 -1.99 24.78 5.41
CA PHE A 266 -0.89 24.89 6.36
C PHE A 266 0.42 25.20 5.64
N PHE A 267 1.24 26.04 6.26
CA PHE A 267 2.57 26.33 5.75
C PHE A 267 3.51 25.15 6.00
N SER A 268 4.03 24.59 4.93
CA SER A 268 5.13 23.63 4.94
C SER A 268 6.41 24.36 4.53
N PRO A 269 7.41 24.50 5.43
CA PRO A 269 8.75 24.92 5.03
C PRO A 269 9.26 24.01 3.90
N GLY A 270 10.07 24.52 2.97
CA GLY A 270 10.53 23.77 1.79
C GLY A 270 9.70 24.02 0.54
N SER A 271 10.09 23.49 -0.62
CA SER A 271 9.52 23.88 -1.92
C SER A 271 8.91 22.70 -2.67
N SER A 272 7.67 22.87 -3.11
CA SER A 272 6.89 21.85 -3.80
C SER A 272 6.62 20.59 -2.97
N PRO A 273 5.80 20.70 -1.90
CA PRO A 273 5.19 19.52 -1.28
C PRO A 273 4.57 18.66 -2.39
N LYS A 274 5.02 17.41 -2.49
CA LYS A 274 4.54 16.46 -3.51
C LYS A 274 3.80 15.30 -2.89
N ASP A 275 4.19 14.84 -1.71
CA ASP A 275 3.56 13.68 -1.07
C ASP A 275 3.66 13.73 0.46
N VAL A 276 2.86 12.90 1.14
CA VAL A 276 2.84 12.75 2.59
C VAL A 276 2.74 11.31 3.06
N THR A 277 3.35 11.05 4.21
CA THR A 277 3.23 9.76 4.91
C THR A 277 3.11 9.98 6.42
N PHE A 278 2.55 9.01 7.14
CA PHE A 278 2.12 9.17 8.54
C PHE A 278 2.73 8.10 9.43
N THR A 279 2.98 8.45 10.70
CA THR A 279 3.15 7.40 11.71
C THR A 279 1.84 6.65 11.95
N PRO A 280 1.89 5.34 12.29
CA PRO A 280 0.68 4.53 12.47
C PRO A 280 -0.30 5.09 13.52
N ASP A 281 0.22 5.78 14.53
CA ASP A 281 -0.55 6.42 15.60
C ASP A 281 -1.15 7.77 15.19
N THR A 282 -0.91 8.23 13.96
CA THR A 282 -1.39 9.50 13.40
C THR A 282 -0.91 10.75 14.12
N THR A 283 0.20 10.66 14.87
CA THR A 283 0.75 11.81 15.63
C THR A 283 1.76 12.63 14.83
N LEU A 284 2.45 12.01 13.87
CA LEU A 284 3.42 12.66 13.01
C LEU A 284 3.04 12.53 11.53
N LEU A 285 3.33 13.59 10.77
CA LEU A 285 3.26 13.66 9.33
C LEU A 285 4.65 13.94 8.78
N PHE A 286 5.06 13.24 7.74
CA PHE A 286 6.21 13.58 6.93
C PHE A 286 5.74 14.09 5.58
N VAL A 287 6.29 15.22 5.14
CA VAL A 287 5.99 15.83 3.85
C VAL A 287 7.24 15.74 2.99
N ALA A 288 7.12 15.15 1.82
CA ALA A 288 8.15 15.08 0.79
C ALA A 288 8.05 16.29 -0.14
N HIS A 289 9.20 16.90 -0.46
CA HIS A 289 9.29 18.09 -1.29
C HIS A 289 10.13 17.83 -2.53
N GLY A 290 9.55 17.97 -3.72
CA GLY A 290 10.22 17.62 -4.98
C GLY A 290 11.27 18.64 -5.42
N THR A 291 11.04 19.95 -5.19
CA THR A 291 11.92 20.99 -5.74
C THR A 291 13.19 21.17 -4.94
N ASP A 292 13.11 21.16 -3.61
CA ASP A 292 14.28 21.20 -2.74
C ASP A 292 14.74 19.82 -2.25
N ALA A 293 14.12 18.73 -2.75
CA ALA A 293 14.49 17.35 -2.46
C ALA A 293 14.61 17.03 -0.96
N THR A 294 13.72 17.60 -0.16
CA THR A 294 13.70 17.41 1.29
C THR A 294 12.52 16.57 1.75
N VAL A 295 12.70 15.85 2.86
CA VAL A 295 11.59 15.28 3.65
C VAL A 295 11.58 15.96 5.00
N ARG A 296 10.40 16.41 5.45
CA ARG A 296 10.24 17.26 6.64
C ARG A 296 9.16 16.72 7.55
N SER A 297 9.37 16.77 8.86
CA SER A 297 8.40 16.25 9.81
C SER A 297 7.54 17.34 10.47
N PHE A 298 6.31 16.95 10.81
CA PHE A 298 5.29 17.78 11.42
C PHE A 298 4.57 16.98 12.50
N THR A 299 4.16 17.67 13.58
CA THR A 299 3.19 17.11 14.53
C THR A 299 1.77 17.37 14.05
N ILE A 300 0.88 16.42 14.26
CA ILE A 300 -0.55 16.55 13.98
C ILE A 300 -1.30 16.81 15.29
N ASP A 301 -2.07 17.89 15.35
CA ASP A 301 -3.03 18.10 16.44
C ASP A 301 -4.18 17.08 16.31
N ALA A 302 -4.33 16.22 17.31
CA ALA A 302 -5.27 15.10 17.24
C ALA A 302 -6.74 15.51 17.05
N LEU A 303 -7.13 16.68 17.56
CA LEU A 303 -8.51 17.17 17.51
C LEU A 303 -8.82 17.91 16.21
N THR A 304 -7.94 18.82 15.83
CA THR A 304 -8.16 19.76 14.72
C THR A 304 -7.53 19.30 13.41
N GLY A 305 -6.59 18.34 13.47
CA GLY A 305 -5.76 17.95 12.33
C GLY A 305 -4.77 19.03 11.89
N ALA A 306 -4.63 20.14 12.62
CA ALA A 306 -3.64 21.15 12.26
C ALA A 306 -2.22 20.58 12.35
N ILE A 307 -1.39 20.84 11.33
CA ILE A 307 0.01 20.41 11.33
C ILE A 307 0.93 21.54 11.75
N THR A 308 1.96 21.20 12.52
CA THR A 308 3.02 22.14 12.94
C THR A 308 4.38 21.56 12.64
N SER A 309 5.22 22.32 11.93
CA SER A 309 6.58 21.88 11.60
C SER A 309 7.40 21.65 12.88
N THR A 310 8.09 20.53 12.96
CA THR A 310 8.99 20.19 14.08
C THR A 310 10.35 20.88 13.96
N GLY A 311 10.68 21.36 12.75
CA GLY A 311 11.99 21.87 12.35
C GLY A 311 12.99 20.81 11.88
N PHE A 312 12.67 19.51 11.99
CA PHE A 312 13.53 18.44 11.49
C PHE A 312 13.28 18.15 10.02
N PHE A 313 14.37 17.93 9.28
CA PHE A 313 14.33 17.58 7.87
C PHE A 313 15.56 16.78 7.47
N PHE A 314 15.44 16.07 6.35
CA PHE A 314 16.54 15.45 5.63
C PHE A 314 16.56 15.97 4.19
N ASP A 315 17.75 16.19 3.67
CA ASP A 315 18.00 16.69 2.33
C ASP A 315 18.67 15.57 1.52
N VAL A 316 17.96 15.08 0.51
CA VAL A 316 18.47 14.07 -0.42
C VAL A 316 19.50 14.70 -1.37
N GLY A 317 19.34 15.98 -1.71
CA GLY A 317 20.32 16.72 -2.48
C GLY A 317 19.73 17.62 -3.57
N LEU A 318 19.84 17.21 -4.83
CA LEU A 318 19.48 18.06 -5.97
C LEU A 318 17.98 18.07 -6.22
N GLN A 319 17.48 19.16 -6.82
CA GLN A 319 16.10 19.20 -7.30
C GLN A 319 15.73 17.92 -8.06
N GLY A 320 14.64 17.29 -7.64
CA GLY A 320 14.13 16.06 -8.23
C GLY A 320 14.90 14.79 -7.86
N SER A 321 15.90 14.82 -6.97
CA SER A 321 16.60 13.61 -6.51
C SER A 321 15.78 12.76 -5.56
N LEU A 322 14.90 13.39 -4.78
CA LEU A 322 13.92 12.69 -3.95
C LEU A 322 12.87 12.01 -4.85
N GLY A 323 12.88 10.69 -4.86
CA GLY A 323 11.84 9.89 -5.51
C GLY A 323 10.55 9.97 -4.70
N ASP A 324 10.53 9.33 -3.53
CA ASP A 324 9.39 9.28 -2.61
C ASP A 324 9.77 8.86 -1.18
N ALA A 325 8.83 8.94 -0.23
CA ALA A 325 9.07 8.60 1.17
C ALA A 325 7.86 7.91 1.83
N VAL A 326 8.12 6.83 2.58
CA VAL A 326 7.09 6.10 3.33
C VAL A 326 7.52 5.85 4.77
N VAL A 327 6.56 5.90 5.69
CA VAL A 327 6.74 5.43 7.05
C VAL A 327 6.40 3.95 7.13
N LEU A 328 7.32 3.17 7.70
CA LEU A 328 7.11 1.78 8.07
C LEU A 328 7.25 1.68 9.59
N ASN A 329 6.13 1.70 10.31
CA ASN A 329 6.09 1.70 11.78
C ASN A 329 6.94 2.84 12.39
N ASP A 330 8.10 2.49 12.94
CA ASP A 330 9.07 3.35 13.59
C ASP A 330 10.19 3.87 12.66
N LEU A 331 10.12 3.55 11.36
CA LEU A 331 11.11 3.96 10.37
C LEU A 331 10.50 4.92 9.34
N LEU A 332 11.29 5.92 8.95
CA LEU A 332 11.07 6.70 7.73
C LEU A 332 12.05 6.18 6.67
N LEU A 333 11.52 5.87 5.50
CA LEU A 333 12.26 5.37 4.34
C LEU A 333 12.14 6.40 3.22
N VAL A 334 13.26 6.71 2.56
CA VAL A 334 13.34 7.80 1.57
C VAL A 334 14.15 7.34 0.37
N THR A 335 13.61 7.43 -0.84
CA THR A 335 14.33 7.03 -2.05
C THR A 335 15.17 8.17 -2.62
N ASP A 336 16.35 7.81 -3.14
CA ASP A 336 17.23 8.68 -3.91
C ASP A 336 17.32 8.16 -5.35
N ASN A 337 16.94 9.00 -6.30
CA ASN A 337 16.86 8.66 -7.70
C ASN A 337 18.10 9.08 -8.51
N THR A 338 19.13 9.63 -7.87
CA THR A 338 20.35 10.08 -8.55
C THR A 338 21.62 9.50 -7.96
N THR A 339 22.65 9.34 -8.77
CA THR A 339 24.02 9.05 -8.28
C THR A 339 24.84 10.33 -8.11
N ALA A 340 24.26 11.50 -8.38
CA ALA A 340 25.01 12.75 -8.53
C ALA A 340 25.63 13.27 -7.22
N ILE A 341 25.09 12.86 -6.06
CA ILE A 341 25.49 13.39 -4.74
C ILE A 341 26.40 12.43 -3.99
N ASP A 342 26.02 11.16 -3.91
CA ASP A 342 26.67 10.13 -3.08
C ASP A 342 27.14 8.90 -3.87
N GLY A 343 26.88 8.88 -5.18
CA GLY A 343 27.22 7.77 -6.07
C GLY A 343 26.24 6.60 -6.04
N VAL A 344 25.11 6.68 -5.33
CA VAL A 344 24.18 5.56 -5.15
C VAL A 344 22.73 6.01 -5.37
N MET A 345 22.07 5.42 -6.37
CA MET A 345 20.60 5.44 -6.41
C MET A 345 20.09 4.34 -5.48
N GLY A 346 19.22 4.69 -4.53
CA GLY A 346 18.99 3.82 -3.40
C GLY A 346 17.88 4.24 -2.45
N LEU A 347 17.96 3.64 -1.27
CA LEU A 347 17.00 3.76 -0.18
C LEU A 347 17.73 4.18 1.09
N TYR A 348 17.40 5.37 1.58
CA TYR A 348 17.74 5.82 2.92
C TYR A 348 16.75 5.27 3.95
N SER A 349 17.22 5.08 5.18
CA SER A 349 16.40 4.62 6.31
C SER A 349 16.75 5.41 7.58
N PHE A 350 15.72 5.81 8.31
CA PHE A 350 15.83 6.63 9.51
C PHE A 350 14.91 6.10 10.62
N ALA A 351 15.42 6.01 11.84
CA ALA A 351 14.61 5.75 13.02
C ALA A 351 13.88 7.02 13.45
N ILE A 352 12.55 6.94 13.62
CA ILE A 352 11.67 8.05 14.00
C ILE A 352 11.63 8.18 15.53
N GLN A 353 11.73 9.42 16.01
CA GLN A 353 11.61 9.77 17.42
C GLN A 353 10.24 10.44 17.68
N PRO A 354 9.65 10.30 18.88
CA PRO A 354 8.32 10.85 19.18
C PRO A 354 8.19 12.37 19.02
N ASN A 355 9.30 13.12 19.07
CA ASN A 355 9.31 14.57 18.83
C ASN A 355 9.36 14.95 17.34
N GLY A 356 9.31 13.96 16.44
CA GLY A 356 9.44 14.13 15.00
C GLY A 356 10.87 14.22 14.47
N ASN A 357 11.90 14.11 15.32
CA ASN A 357 13.27 13.93 14.85
C ASN A 357 13.43 12.54 14.23
N PHE A 358 14.36 12.37 13.30
CA PHE A 358 14.66 11.09 12.70
C PHE A 358 16.13 10.98 12.36
N THR A 359 16.73 9.82 12.67
CA THR A 359 18.17 9.61 12.61
C THR A 359 18.50 8.43 11.73
N SER A 360 19.49 8.60 10.84
CA SER A 360 19.91 7.57 9.90
C SER A 360 20.25 6.27 10.64
N THR A 361 19.72 5.14 10.15
CA THR A 361 20.04 3.82 10.68
C THR A 361 21.31 3.24 10.05
N GLY A 362 21.75 3.79 8.92
CA GLY A 362 22.94 3.35 8.19
C GLY A 362 23.14 4.08 6.86
N PRO A 363 24.18 3.69 6.09
CA PRO A 363 24.39 4.22 4.74
C PRO A 363 23.22 3.87 3.81
N ILE A 364 23.08 4.64 2.73
CA ILE A 364 22.13 4.35 1.65
C ILE A 364 22.38 2.95 1.06
N VAL A 365 21.30 2.23 0.75
CA VAL A 365 21.35 0.91 0.13
C VAL A 365 20.86 0.99 -1.31
N SER A 366 21.63 0.46 -2.27
CA SER A 366 21.24 0.53 -3.68
C SER A 366 20.01 -0.33 -3.98
N THR A 367 19.11 0.19 -4.83
CA THR A 367 18.00 -0.59 -5.37
C THR A 367 18.40 -1.53 -6.50
N GLN A 368 19.63 -1.41 -7.04
CA GLN A 368 20.06 -2.05 -8.28
C GLN A 368 19.19 -1.71 -9.51
N GLY A 369 18.22 -0.81 -9.37
CA GLY A 369 17.40 -0.26 -10.43
C GLY A 369 17.82 1.14 -10.82
N ILE A 370 17.13 1.71 -11.81
CA ILE A 370 17.43 3.03 -12.34
C ILE A 370 16.35 3.99 -11.86
N ALA A 371 16.76 5.10 -11.24
CA ALA A 371 15.88 6.15 -10.72
C ALA A 371 14.70 5.60 -9.89
N PRO A 372 14.94 5.14 -8.64
CA PRO A 372 13.91 4.90 -7.64
C PRO A 372 12.91 6.06 -7.54
N THR A 373 11.65 5.85 -7.91
CA THR A 373 10.64 6.92 -7.92
C THR A 373 9.54 6.72 -6.89
N GLU A 374 9.21 5.48 -6.56
CA GLU A 374 8.08 5.17 -5.68
C GLU A 374 8.44 4.08 -4.68
N ILE A 375 7.78 4.08 -3.52
CA ILE A 375 8.05 3.15 -2.44
C ILE A 375 6.75 2.66 -1.77
N ALA A 376 6.67 1.36 -1.53
CA ALA A 376 5.60 0.74 -0.74
C ALA A 376 6.24 -0.04 0.42
N ALA A 377 5.59 -0.02 1.58
CA ALA A 377 6.08 -0.70 2.77
C ALA A 377 5.03 -1.68 3.31
N TRP A 378 5.53 -2.80 3.84
CA TRP A 378 4.74 -3.82 4.49
C TRP A 378 5.29 -4.08 5.88
N SER A 379 4.40 -4.02 6.87
CA SER A 379 4.63 -4.65 8.15
C SER A 379 3.65 -5.81 8.25
N PRO A 380 4.12 -7.04 8.54
CA PRO A 380 3.19 -8.06 8.95
C PRO A 380 2.42 -7.53 10.17
N PRO A 381 1.11 -7.83 10.27
CA PRO A 381 0.37 -7.58 11.51
C PRO A 381 1.16 -8.19 12.67
N PRO A 382 1.10 -7.59 13.88
CA PRO A 382 1.68 -8.23 15.05
C PRO A 382 1.21 -9.67 15.07
N SER A 383 2.14 -10.61 15.22
CA SER A 383 1.78 -12.01 15.36
C SER A 383 0.66 -12.10 16.39
N CYS A 384 -0.41 -12.82 16.06
CA CYS A 384 -1.44 -13.20 16.99
C CYS A 384 -1.23 -14.67 17.36
N PRO A 385 -0.27 -14.99 18.26
CA PRO A 385 -0.13 -16.35 18.72
C PRO A 385 -1.48 -16.85 19.25
N GLY A 386 -1.93 -17.98 18.72
CA GLY A 386 -3.22 -18.57 19.08
C GLY A 386 -4.40 -18.18 18.22
N ASP A 387 -4.29 -17.30 17.23
CA ASP A 387 -5.31 -17.14 16.19
C ASP A 387 -4.92 -18.01 14.99
N PHE A 388 -5.54 -19.19 14.91
CA PHE A 388 -5.27 -20.20 13.89
C PHE A 388 -6.25 -20.11 12.73
N ASP A 389 -7.40 -19.44 12.88
CA ASP A 389 -8.39 -19.27 11.82
C ASP A 389 -8.34 -17.89 11.13
N GLY A 390 -7.52 -16.98 11.65
CA GLY A 390 -7.26 -15.65 11.08
C GLY A 390 -8.37 -14.63 11.34
N ASP A 391 -9.29 -14.90 12.27
CA ASP A 391 -10.42 -14.01 12.58
C ASP A 391 -10.08 -12.84 13.52
N ARG A 392 -8.80 -12.75 13.94
CA ARG A 392 -8.23 -11.77 14.88
C ARG A 392 -8.74 -11.90 16.31
N GLN A 393 -9.29 -13.05 16.69
CA GLN A 393 -9.64 -13.37 18.06
C GLN A 393 -9.01 -14.70 18.43
N VAL A 394 -8.37 -14.77 19.59
CA VAL A 394 -7.93 -16.07 20.14
C VAL A 394 -9.12 -16.67 20.88
N GLY A 395 -9.92 -17.44 20.18
CA GLY A 395 -11.26 -17.85 20.60
C GLY A 395 -11.50 -19.36 20.66
N LEU A 396 -12.79 -19.72 20.72
CA LEU A 396 -13.22 -21.12 20.72
C LEU A 396 -12.88 -21.84 19.42
N SER A 397 -12.89 -21.11 18.30
CA SER A 397 -12.56 -21.65 16.98
C SER A 397 -11.09 -22.10 16.95
N ASP A 398 -10.18 -21.26 17.45
CA ASP A 398 -8.75 -21.58 17.54
C ASP A 398 -8.46 -22.68 18.54
N LEU A 399 -9.14 -22.67 19.69
CA LEU A 399 -9.02 -23.76 20.64
C LEU A 399 -9.46 -25.09 19.99
N THR A 400 -10.49 -25.04 19.14
CA THR A 400 -10.95 -26.23 18.42
C THR A 400 -9.91 -26.71 17.41
N LEU A 401 -9.26 -25.79 16.68
CA LEU A 401 -8.18 -26.11 15.76
C LEU A 401 -6.98 -26.71 16.49
N LEU A 402 -6.53 -26.12 17.59
CA LEU A 402 -5.44 -26.67 18.41
C LEU A 402 -5.78 -28.05 18.96
N LEU A 403 -6.99 -28.23 19.50
CA LEU A 403 -7.42 -29.52 20.04
C LEU A 403 -7.58 -30.58 18.94
N SER A 404 -7.91 -30.18 17.71
CA SER A 404 -7.94 -31.11 16.58
C SER A 404 -6.54 -31.61 16.19
N ALA A 405 -5.51 -30.82 16.46
CA ALA A 405 -4.12 -31.17 16.21
C ALA A 405 -3.38 -31.71 17.47
N TYR A 406 -4.08 -31.84 18.60
CA TYR A 406 -3.47 -32.28 19.86
C TYR A 406 -2.97 -33.73 19.79
N GLY A 407 -1.70 -33.92 20.13
CA GLY A 407 -1.01 -35.21 20.08
C GLY A 407 -0.37 -35.53 18.73
N HIS A 408 -0.52 -34.66 17.73
CA HIS A 408 0.17 -34.76 16.45
C HIS A 408 1.55 -34.11 16.53
N CYS A 409 2.51 -34.71 15.84
CA CYS A 409 3.89 -34.24 15.77
C CYS A 409 4.29 -33.90 14.34
N THR A 410 5.41 -33.21 14.19
CA THR A 410 5.99 -32.84 12.89
C THR A 410 6.06 -34.06 11.97
N GLY A 411 5.38 -33.97 10.83
CA GLY A 411 5.27 -35.05 9.84
C GLY A 411 3.91 -35.77 9.82
N ASP A 412 3.07 -35.55 10.83
CA ASP A 412 1.68 -36.02 10.80
C ASP A 412 0.81 -35.13 9.89
N PRO A 413 -0.20 -35.70 9.19
CA PRO A 413 -1.07 -34.93 8.29
C PRO A 413 -1.88 -33.83 8.97
N GLU A 414 -2.15 -33.99 10.27
CA GLU A 414 -3.00 -33.12 11.09
C GLU A 414 -2.16 -32.20 12.00
N PHE A 415 -0.83 -32.16 11.82
CA PHE A 415 0.06 -31.27 12.56
C PHE A 415 -0.08 -29.82 12.09
N ILE A 416 -0.34 -28.92 13.04
CA ILE A 416 -0.41 -27.48 12.83
C ILE A 416 0.85 -26.84 13.44
N ALA A 417 1.80 -26.43 12.60
CA ALA A 417 3.07 -25.87 13.07
C ALA A 417 2.92 -24.62 13.96
N ALA A 418 1.89 -23.80 13.72
CA ALA A 418 1.61 -22.62 14.54
C ALA A 418 1.09 -22.97 15.95
N ALA A 419 0.61 -24.19 16.16
CA ALA A 419 0.11 -24.66 17.44
C ALA A 419 1.19 -25.35 18.30
N ASP A 420 2.44 -25.46 17.80
CA ASP A 420 3.61 -25.90 18.54
C ASP A 420 4.36 -24.66 19.08
N PHE A 421 3.93 -24.17 20.23
CA PHE A 421 4.38 -22.92 20.82
C PHE A 421 5.77 -23.03 21.47
N ASP A 422 6.14 -24.19 22.02
CA ASP A 422 7.49 -24.40 22.57
C ASP A 422 8.49 -24.97 21.55
N ALA A 423 8.03 -25.25 20.33
CA ALA A 423 8.82 -25.75 19.22
C ALA A 423 9.53 -27.08 19.54
N ASP A 424 8.89 -27.93 20.35
CA ASP A 424 9.41 -29.26 20.69
C ASP A 424 9.12 -30.31 19.61
N GLY A 425 8.32 -29.95 18.60
CA GLY A 425 7.96 -30.77 17.46
C GLY A 425 6.65 -31.53 17.62
N CYS A 426 5.93 -31.39 18.74
CA CYS A 426 4.68 -32.08 19.03
C CYS A 426 3.67 -31.17 19.73
N ILE A 427 2.41 -31.18 19.27
CA ILE A 427 1.35 -30.38 19.91
C ILE A 427 0.86 -31.12 21.16
N GLY A 428 1.17 -30.59 22.33
CA GLY A 428 0.92 -31.23 23.60
C GLY A 428 0.36 -30.30 24.67
N LEU A 429 0.47 -30.74 25.92
CA LEU A 429 -0.06 -30.00 27.07
C LEU A 429 0.65 -28.66 27.26
N ALA A 430 1.94 -28.58 26.91
CA ALA A 430 2.72 -27.36 27.01
C ALA A 430 2.18 -26.29 26.05
N ASP A 431 1.88 -26.67 24.82
CA ASP A 431 1.26 -25.79 23.81
C ASP A 431 -0.14 -25.35 24.19
N LEU A 432 -0.98 -26.28 24.63
CA LEU A 432 -2.31 -25.95 25.13
C LEU A 432 -2.23 -24.96 26.31
N THR A 433 -1.22 -25.10 27.18
CA THR A 433 -1.02 -24.18 28.31
C THR A 433 -0.62 -22.79 27.83
N GLN A 434 0.24 -22.69 26.81
CA GLN A 434 0.64 -21.41 26.22
C GLN A 434 -0.51 -20.75 25.46
N PHE A 435 -1.27 -21.51 24.68
CA PHE A 435 -2.50 -21.05 24.03
C PHE A 435 -3.51 -20.49 25.04
N LEU A 436 -3.75 -21.19 26.16
CA LEU A 436 -4.69 -20.72 27.18
C LEU A 436 -4.27 -19.39 27.85
N ALA A 437 -2.99 -19.02 27.80
CA ALA A 437 -2.53 -17.70 28.25
C ALA A 437 -2.93 -16.57 27.29
N LEU A 438 -3.30 -16.92 26.05
CA LEU A 438 -3.67 -16.03 24.97
C LEU A 438 -5.20 -16.03 24.75
N TYR A 439 -5.92 -17.03 25.27
CA TYR A 439 -7.36 -17.20 25.08
C TYR A 439 -8.19 -15.98 25.55
N GLY A 440 -9.06 -15.52 24.67
CA GLY A 440 -9.86 -14.30 24.83
C GLY A 440 -9.13 -13.02 24.45
N ALA A 441 -7.90 -13.09 23.93
CA ALA A 441 -7.22 -11.95 23.35
C ALA A 441 -7.92 -11.53 22.04
N ASN A 442 -8.14 -10.23 21.89
CA ASN A 442 -8.42 -9.64 20.59
C ASN A 442 -7.10 -9.16 20.02
N CYS A 443 -6.80 -9.59 18.82
CA CYS A 443 -5.55 -9.25 18.17
C CYS A 443 -5.65 -7.90 17.45
N PRO A 444 -4.53 -7.15 17.41
CA PRO A 444 -4.48 -5.80 16.87
C PRO A 444 -4.79 -5.72 15.37
#